data_AF-A0A1C7ELR6-F1
#
_entry.id   AF-A0A1C7ELR6-F1
#
_cell.length_a   1.000
_cell.length_b   1.000
_cell.length_c   1.000
_cell.angle_alpha   90.00
_cell.angle_beta   90.00
_cell.angle_gamma   90.00
#
_symmetry.space_group_name_H-M   'P 1'
#
loop_
_entity.id
_entity.type
_entity.pdbx_description
1 polymer ?
#
loop_
_entity_poly.entity_id
_entity_poly.type
_entity_poly.pdbx_seq_one_letter_code
_entity_poly.pdbx_strand_id
1 'polypeptide(L)'
;MTENYRPTKAVINLTAIKNNLTYFQEKSGDAEVIAVVKADAYGHGVLEVVETVIENGVRMLAVATPDEALFLRKHGIDIELLVLGATPSQFIPIAQKHNITVTAISLDWLSMAAMHVEQELATLKIHLKVDTGMRRIGVQVDEVDEAFGFIADHDFDFKGIFTHFATADEKDSPLFNQQVNAMNTILDKLNNSTVMVHVSNSAAAIMHPNLVCDAVRIGISLYGIAPSPYVGEEMDFNLQPALSLETEMIHVKKLKAGEALSYGATYRAEQDEWIATIPIGYADGMLRGLQGQDVLVKGQRVPIVGRICMDQCMIRLAERLPIGEKVQLIGRQGDQQILIDEWAKKLDTIPYEIPCVLTKRVPRIYLRGAEFSDLSFQKSDKMLR
;
A
#
# COMPACT_ATOMS: atom_id res chain seq x y z
N MET A 1 -2.28 -14.86 20.48
CA MET A 1 -1.15 -14.93 19.53
C MET A 1 -1.18 -16.31 18.90
N THR A 2 -1.29 -16.40 17.58
CA THR A 2 -1.04 -17.64 16.85
C THR A 2 0.45 -17.97 16.97
N GLU A 3 0.79 -19.13 17.52
CA GLU A 3 2.18 -19.59 17.56
C GLU A 3 2.65 -19.84 16.12
N ASN A 4 3.71 -19.14 15.70
CA ASN A 4 4.34 -19.31 14.40
C ASN A 4 5.69 -20.02 14.60
N TYR A 5 5.86 -21.17 13.93
CA TYR A 5 7.06 -22.01 14.06
C TYR A 5 8.08 -21.80 12.93
N ARG A 6 7.71 -21.07 11.86
CA ARG A 6 8.61 -20.72 10.76
C ARG A 6 9.25 -19.36 11.05
N PRO A 7 10.58 -19.19 10.89
CA PRO A 7 11.25 -17.93 11.22
C PRO A 7 10.93 -16.79 10.24
N THR A 8 10.39 -17.09 9.06
CA THR A 8 9.99 -16.10 8.05
C THR A 8 8.82 -15.25 8.54
N LYS A 9 8.98 -13.93 8.52
CA LYS A 9 7.96 -12.96 8.94
C LYS A 9 8.14 -11.61 8.25
N ALA A 10 7.05 -10.86 8.13
CA ALA A 10 7.06 -9.46 7.76
C ALA A 10 6.93 -8.62 9.04
N VAL A 11 7.85 -7.70 9.27
CA VAL A 11 7.84 -6.79 10.41
C VAL A 11 7.30 -5.44 9.93
N ILE A 12 6.26 -4.94 10.61
CA ILE A 12 5.55 -3.71 10.27
C ILE A 12 5.82 -2.67 11.36
N ASN A 13 6.51 -1.59 11.00
CA ASN A 13 6.81 -0.48 11.88
C ASN A 13 5.65 0.53 11.87
N LEU A 14 4.80 0.47 12.90
CA LEU A 14 3.67 1.39 13.05
C LEU A 14 4.12 2.83 13.36
N THR A 15 5.31 3.01 13.95
CA THR A 15 5.89 4.33 14.16
C THR A 15 6.30 4.99 12.84
N ALA A 16 6.79 4.21 11.87
CA ALA A 16 7.05 4.73 10.53
C ALA A 16 5.77 5.21 9.85
N ILE A 17 4.69 4.42 9.92
CA ILE A 17 3.36 4.80 9.41
C ILE A 17 2.86 6.10 10.06
N LYS A 18 2.96 6.19 11.39
CA LYS A 18 2.62 7.42 12.13
C LYS A 18 3.44 8.62 11.62
N ASN A 19 4.75 8.50 11.50
CA ASN A 19 5.61 9.60 11.09
C ASN A 19 5.31 10.06 9.65
N ASN A 20 5.06 9.11 8.75
CA ASN A 20 4.62 9.43 7.38
C ASN A 20 3.26 10.13 7.38
N LEU A 21 2.30 9.67 8.19
CA LEU A 21 0.99 10.31 8.35
C LEU A 21 1.14 11.75 8.87
N THR A 22 1.93 11.95 9.92
CA THR A 22 2.17 13.28 10.50
C THR A 22 2.72 14.25 9.45
N TYR A 23 3.67 13.81 8.62
CA TYR A 23 4.17 14.63 7.51
C TYR A 23 3.04 15.09 6.57
N PHE A 24 2.15 14.18 6.16
CA PHE A 24 1.03 14.55 5.28
C PHE A 24 0.00 15.44 5.97
N GLN A 25 -0.27 15.25 7.26
CA GLN A 25 -1.15 16.13 8.03
C GLN A 25 -0.56 17.55 8.11
N GLU A 26 0.73 17.69 8.41
CA GLU A 26 1.41 18.97 8.44
C GLU A 26 1.42 19.66 7.07
N LYS A 27 1.71 18.91 6.00
CA LYS A 27 1.74 19.45 4.62
C LYS A 27 0.35 19.85 4.11
N SER A 28 -0.71 19.18 4.56
CA SER A 28 -2.09 19.42 4.12
C SER A 28 -2.76 20.58 4.87
N GLY A 29 -2.16 21.11 5.94
CA GLY A 29 -2.71 22.20 6.72
C GLY A 29 -4.07 21.84 7.32
N ASP A 30 -5.11 22.62 6.99
CA ASP A 30 -6.47 22.41 7.50
C ASP A 30 -7.24 21.29 6.79
N ALA A 31 -6.74 20.81 5.64
CA ALA A 31 -7.41 19.76 4.88
C ALA A 31 -7.26 18.39 5.55
N GLU A 32 -8.28 17.54 5.37
CA GLU A 32 -8.27 16.21 5.97
C GLU A 32 -7.35 15.24 5.22
N VAL A 33 -6.72 14.34 5.97
CA VAL A 33 -6.02 13.19 5.40
C VAL A 33 -6.95 11.99 5.44
N ILE A 34 -7.39 11.54 4.26
CA ILE A 34 -8.11 10.28 4.07
C ILE A 34 -7.08 9.17 3.92
N ALA A 35 -6.98 8.27 4.90
CA ALA A 35 -6.04 7.14 4.83
C ALA A 35 -6.60 6.03 3.94
N VAL A 36 -5.87 5.68 2.88
CA VAL A 36 -6.28 4.63 1.93
C VAL A 36 -5.71 3.28 2.39
N VAL A 37 -6.59 2.42 2.91
CA VAL A 37 -6.24 1.16 3.59
C VAL A 37 -6.75 -0.09 2.87
N LYS A 38 -7.15 0.05 1.59
CA LYS A 38 -7.52 -1.08 0.71
C LYS A 38 -6.40 -2.12 0.59
N ALA A 39 -6.77 -3.32 0.13
CA ALA A 39 -5.88 -4.46 -0.07
C ALA A 39 -5.10 -4.83 1.21
N ASP A 40 -5.82 -4.97 2.33
CA ASP A 40 -5.24 -5.26 3.64
C ASP A 40 -4.17 -4.23 4.08
N ALA A 41 -4.49 -2.93 3.93
CA ALA A 41 -3.55 -1.83 4.06
C ALA A 41 -2.27 -2.04 3.21
N TYR A 42 -2.47 -2.32 1.92
CA TYR A 42 -1.38 -2.60 0.98
C TYR A 42 -0.49 -3.76 1.45
N GLY A 43 -1.09 -4.80 2.05
CA GLY A 43 -0.39 -5.97 2.59
C GLY A 43 0.32 -5.76 3.94
N HIS A 44 0.14 -4.61 4.59
CA HIS A 44 0.71 -4.31 5.91
C HIS A 44 -0.16 -4.84 7.06
N GLY A 45 -1.40 -5.24 6.78
CA GLY A 45 -2.36 -5.72 7.76
C GLY A 45 -3.25 -4.58 8.26
N VAL A 46 -4.52 -4.65 7.87
CA VAL A 46 -5.41 -3.49 7.92
C VAL A 46 -5.79 -3.06 9.34
N LEU A 47 -5.98 -3.98 10.28
CA LEU A 47 -6.53 -3.64 11.60
C LEU A 47 -5.55 -2.78 12.40
N GLU A 48 -4.29 -3.20 12.48
CA GLU A 48 -3.25 -2.50 13.21
C GLU A 48 -2.88 -1.17 12.57
N VAL A 49 -2.91 -1.10 11.23
CA VAL A 49 -2.72 0.17 10.50
C VAL A 49 -3.88 1.12 10.77
N VAL A 50 -5.12 0.63 10.69
CA VAL A 50 -6.33 1.44 10.93
C VAL A 50 -6.36 1.98 12.36
N GLU A 51 -6.09 1.14 13.35
CA GLU A 51 -5.94 1.57 14.75
C GLU A 51 -4.90 2.68 14.87
N THR A 52 -3.71 2.47 14.28
CA THR A 52 -2.62 3.45 14.32
C THR A 52 -3.02 4.79 13.70
N VAL A 53 -3.65 4.81 12.52
CA VAL A 53 -4.00 6.08 11.86
C VAL A 53 -5.15 6.81 12.58
N ILE A 54 -6.12 6.08 13.14
CA ILE A 54 -7.22 6.65 13.93
C ILE A 54 -6.69 7.27 15.22
N GLU A 55 -5.82 6.57 15.96
CA GLU A 55 -5.16 7.10 17.16
C GLU A 55 -4.37 8.38 16.89
N ASN A 56 -3.95 8.60 15.63
CA ASN A 56 -3.21 9.76 15.18
C ASN A 56 -4.06 10.74 14.34
N GLY A 57 -5.38 10.72 14.55
CA GLY A 57 -6.28 11.80 14.13
C GLY A 57 -6.90 11.67 12.73
N VAL A 58 -6.74 10.54 12.05
CA VAL A 58 -7.48 10.27 10.80
C VAL A 58 -8.95 10.06 11.10
N ARG A 59 -9.83 10.81 10.42
CA ARG A 59 -11.29 10.79 10.61
C ARG A 59 -12.04 10.04 9.52
N MET A 60 -11.36 9.74 8.42
CA MET A 60 -11.94 9.07 7.26
C MET A 60 -10.95 8.07 6.66
N LEU A 61 -11.43 6.85 6.39
CA LEU A 61 -10.66 5.83 5.68
C LEU A 61 -11.27 5.56 4.31
N ALA A 62 -10.43 5.13 3.38
CA ALA A 62 -10.86 4.70 2.06
C ALA A 62 -10.43 3.26 1.76
N VAL A 63 -11.37 2.46 1.28
CA VAL A 63 -11.20 1.07 0.87
C VAL A 63 -11.59 0.86 -0.60
N ALA A 64 -11.27 -0.28 -1.19
CA ALA A 64 -11.60 -0.58 -2.58
C ALA A 64 -13.00 -1.18 -2.73
N THR A 65 -13.41 -2.08 -1.82
CA THR A 65 -14.60 -2.90 -2.00
C THR A 65 -15.59 -2.80 -0.83
N PRO A 66 -16.87 -3.15 -1.07
CA PRO A 66 -17.86 -3.37 -0.01
C PRO A 66 -17.39 -4.31 1.10
N ASP A 67 -16.76 -5.43 0.73
CA ASP A 67 -16.27 -6.44 1.68
C ASP A 67 -15.22 -5.90 2.63
N GLU A 68 -14.30 -5.06 2.14
CA GLU A 68 -13.31 -4.39 2.99
C GLU A 68 -13.98 -3.41 3.97
N ALA A 69 -14.98 -2.65 3.53
CA ALA A 69 -15.71 -1.72 4.39
C ALA A 69 -16.49 -2.48 5.49
N LEU A 70 -17.20 -3.56 5.12
CA LEU A 70 -17.92 -4.40 6.06
C LEU A 70 -16.98 -5.11 7.03
N PHE A 71 -15.81 -5.54 6.55
CA PHE A 71 -14.78 -6.11 7.41
C PHE A 71 -14.38 -5.12 8.51
N LEU A 72 -14.11 -3.86 8.16
CA LEU A 72 -13.77 -2.82 9.15
C LEU A 72 -14.92 -2.56 10.13
N ARG A 73 -16.16 -2.42 9.64
CA ARG A 73 -17.35 -2.24 10.50
C ARG A 73 -17.53 -3.41 11.47
N LYS A 74 -17.33 -4.65 11.02
CA LYS A 74 -17.42 -5.85 11.87
C LYS A 74 -16.37 -5.86 12.99
N HIS A 75 -15.24 -5.17 12.79
CA HIS A 75 -14.18 -5.04 13.79
C HIS A 75 -14.28 -3.75 14.62
N GLY A 76 -15.45 -3.10 14.62
CA GLY A 76 -15.74 -1.94 15.50
C GLY A 76 -15.12 -0.63 15.02
N ILE A 77 -14.73 -0.53 13.74
CA ILE A 77 -14.29 0.75 13.17
C ILE A 77 -15.52 1.56 12.83
N ASP A 78 -15.72 2.70 13.52
CA ASP A 78 -16.94 3.52 13.43
C ASP A 78 -16.75 4.88 12.75
N ILE A 79 -15.51 5.26 12.39
CA ILE A 79 -15.23 6.51 11.68
C ILE A 79 -15.75 6.47 10.23
N GLU A 80 -15.69 7.61 9.52
CA GLU A 80 -16.18 7.70 8.14
C GLU A 80 -15.42 6.72 7.22
N LEU A 81 -16.16 5.98 6.38
CA LEU A 81 -15.61 5.01 5.44
C LEU A 81 -16.10 5.32 4.04
N LEU A 82 -15.16 5.42 3.09
CA LEU A 82 -15.44 5.57 1.66
C LEU A 82 -15.02 4.32 0.89
N VAL A 83 -15.97 3.73 0.16
CA VAL A 83 -15.67 2.72 -0.87
C VAL A 83 -15.35 3.44 -2.18
N LEU A 84 -14.09 3.36 -2.63
CA LEU A 84 -13.61 4.02 -3.85
C LEU A 84 -14.04 3.32 -5.14
N GLY A 85 -14.32 2.02 -5.06
CA GLY A 85 -14.74 1.21 -6.20
C GLY A 85 -16.24 1.24 -6.44
N ALA A 86 -16.67 0.55 -7.49
CA ALA A 86 -18.08 0.32 -7.76
C ALA A 86 -18.71 -0.52 -6.64
N THR A 87 -19.96 -0.20 -6.27
CA THR A 87 -20.74 -1.05 -5.37
C THR A 87 -21.97 -1.61 -6.08
N PRO A 88 -22.30 -2.90 -5.90
CA PRO A 88 -23.48 -3.50 -6.50
C PRO A 88 -24.76 -3.02 -5.81
N SER A 89 -25.90 -3.14 -6.49
CA SER A 89 -27.21 -2.68 -5.99
C SER A 89 -27.60 -3.27 -4.63
N GLN A 90 -27.35 -4.56 -4.45
CA GLN A 90 -27.60 -5.27 -3.18
C GLN A 90 -26.81 -4.70 -1.99
N PHE A 91 -25.78 -3.90 -2.22
CA PHE A 91 -25.00 -3.27 -1.16
C PHE A 91 -25.56 -1.91 -0.74
N ILE A 92 -26.47 -1.30 -1.49
CA ILE A 92 -26.98 0.06 -1.21
C ILE A 92 -27.69 0.13 0.16
N PRO A 93 -28.67 -0.74 0.49
CA PRO A 93 -29.26 -0.77 1.84
C PRO A 93 -28.26 -1.09 2.94
N ILE A 94 -27.27 -1.94 2.63
CA ILE A 94 -26.22 -2.33 3.57
C ILE A 94 -25.33 -1.12 3.89
N ALA A 95 -24.98 -0.32 2.88
CA ALA A 95 -24.21 0.90 3.04
C ALA A 95 -24.97 1.93 3.91
N GLN A 96 -26.28 2.13 3.67
CA GLN A 96 -27.13 2.98 4.53
C GLN A 96 -27.11 2.49 5.98
N LYS A 97 -27.37 1.20 6.21
CA LYS A 97 -27.44 0.59 7.54
C LYS A 97 -26.13 0.70 8.32
N HIS A 98 -25.00 0.58 7.64
CA HIS A 98 -23.67 0.59 8.25
C HIS A 98 -22.96 1.95 8.15
N ASN A 99 -23.67 3.00 7.71
CA ASN A 99 -23.09 4.34 7.54
C ASN A 99 -21.79 4.30 6.72
N ILE A 100 -21.83 3.68 5.54
CA ILE A 100 -20.71 3.56 4.61
C ILE A 100 -20.98 4.48 3.42
N THR A 101 -20.06 5.39 3.16
CA THR A 101 -20.09 6.26 1.98
C THR A 101 -19.66 5.48 0.75
N VAL A 102 -20.43 5.58 -0.33
CA VAL A 102 -20.16 4.86 -1.59
C VAL A 102 -19.83 5.83 -2.72
N THR A 103 -19.12 5.36 -3.73
CA THR A 103 -18.75 6.18 -4.88
C THR A 103 -19.81 6.07 -5.99
N ALA A 104 -20.36 7.22 -6.40
CA ALA A 104 -21.15 7.31 -7.62
C ALA A 104 -20.23 7.37 -8.84
N ILE A 105 -20.22 6.30 -9.64
CA ILE A 105 -19.26 6.09 -10.73
C ILE A 105 -19.81 6.35 -12.14
N SER A 106 -21.13 6.50 -12.28
CA SER A 106 -21.82 6.76 -13.55
C SER A 106 -23.26 7.20 -13.29
N LEU A 107 -23.93 7.75 -14.31
CA LEU A 107 -25.38 8.04 -14.28
C LEU A 107 -26.22 6.76 -14.11
N ASP A 108 -25.83 5.67 -14.76
CA ASP A 108 -26.47 4.35 -14.58
C ASP A 108 -26.36 3.87 -13.14
N TRP A 109 -25.22 4.09 -12.49
CA TRP A 109 -25.03 3.72 -11.10
C TRP A 109 -25.90 4.57 -10.18
N LEU A 110 -26.02 5.89 -10.42
CA LEU A 110 -26.91 6.78 -9.66
C LEU A 110 -28.37 6.33 -9.79
N SER A 111 -28.81 6.04 -11.01
CA SER A 111 -30.15 5.51 -11.29
C SER A 111 -30.42 4.20 -10.57
N MET A 112 -29.45 3.27 -10.63
CA MET A 112 -29.52 2.00 -9.92
C MET A 112 -29.60 2.23 -8.40
N ALA A 113 -28.76 3.11 -7.84
CA ALA A 113 -28.73 3.36 -6.40
C ALA A 113 -30.05 3.95 -5.91
N ALA A 114 -30.62 4.90 -6.65
CA ALA A 114 -31.92 5.51 -6.33
C ALA A 114 -33.06 4.49 -6.27
N MET A 115 -33.00 3.40 -7.05
CA MET A 115 -33.99 2.32 -6.99
C MET A 115 -33.83 1.39 -5.78
N HIS A 116 -32.67 1.40 -5.12
CA HIS A 116 -32.31 0.47 -4.05
C HIS A 116 -32.08 1.15 -2.70
N VAL A 117 -32.24 2.48 -2.60
CA VAL A 117 -32.26 3.15 -1.30
C VAL A 117 -33.54 2.80 -0.52
N GLU A 118 -33.38 2.45 0.75
CA GLU A 118 -34.51 2.19 1.65
C GLU A 118 -34.85 3.46 2.44
N GLN A 119 -36.10 3.91 2.34
CA GLN A 119 -36.60 5.15 2.96
C GLN A 119 -36.67 5.09 4.50
N GLU A 120 -36.67 3.88 5.07
CA GLU A 120 -36.67 3.68 6.53
C GLU A 120 -35.26 3.77 7.15
N LEU A 121 -34.22 3.78 6.30
CA LEU A 121 -32.83 3.90 6.71
C LEU A 121 -32.32 5.33 6.55
N ALA A 122 -31.12 5.60 7.05
CA ALA A 122 -30.45 6.88 6.81
C ALA A 122 -30.19 7.10 5.31
N THR A 123 -30.19 8.35 4.88
CA THR A 123 -29.88 8.75 3.50
C THR A 123 -28.53 8.17 3.05
N LEU A 124 -28.47 7.67 1.82
CA LEU A 124 -27.23 7.11 1.27
C LEU A 124 -26.20 8.22 1.06
N LYS A 125 -25.08 8.14 1.79
CA LYS A 125 -23.91 9.01 1.58
C LYS A 125 -23.18 8.64 0.30
N ILE A 126 -23.00 9.61 -0.58
CA ILE A 126 -22.30 9.41 -1.85
C ILE A 126 -21.16 10.40 -2.04
N HIS A 127 -20.07 9.92 -2.66
CA HIS A 127 -19.06 10.76 -3.29
C HIS A 127 -19.14 10.61 -4.81
N LEU A 128 -19.30 11.69 -5.55
CA LEU A 128 -19.33 11.68 -7.01
C LEU A 128 -17.92 11.56 -7.56
N LYS A 129 -17.64 10.50 -8.32
CA LYS A 129 -16.38 10.34 -9.03
C LYS A 129 -16.52 10.87 -10.45
N VAL A 130 -15.70 11.86 -10.79
CA VAL A 130 -15.57 12.37 -12.15
C VAL A 130 -14.34 11.74 -12.80
N ASP A 131 -14.48 11.30 -14.04
CA ASP A 131 -13.36 10.91 -14.89
C ASP A 131 -12.81 12.10 -15.68
N THR A 132 -11.75 12.72 -15.16
CA THR A 132 -11.07 13.81 -15.85
C THR A 132 -9.97 13.36 -16.82
N GLY A 133 -9.71 12.05 -16.93
CA GLY A 133 -8.64 11.53 -17.80
C GLY A 133 -7.99 10.22 -17.36
N MET A 134 -8.35 9.65 -16.21
CA MET A 134 -7.85 8.34 -15.77
C MET A 134 -8.52 7.19 -16.55
N ARG A 135 -9.73 7.42 -17.06
CA ARG A 135 -10.48 6.50 -17.95
C ARG A 135 -10.76 5.11 -17.36
N ARG A 136 -10.75 5.00 -16.03
CA ARG A 136 -11.08 3.74 -15.33
C ARG A 136 -12.55 3.66 -14.93
N ILE A 137 -13.00 4.64 -14.15
CA ILE A 137 -14.38 4.80 -13.65
C ILE A 137 -14.64 6.29 -13.38
N GLY A 138 -15.90 6.69 -13.43
CA GLY A 138 -16.37 8.04 -13.14
C GLY A 138 -17.31 8.57 -14.21
N VAL A 139 -18.21 9.45 -13.80
CA VAL A 139 -19.06 10.25 -14.68
C VAL A 139 -18.16 11.07 -15.61
N GLN A 140 -18.50 11.13 -16.89
CA GLN A 140 -17.74 11.90 -17.85
C GLN A 140 -17.91 13.40 -17.60
N VAL A 141 -16.92 14.21 -17.99
CA VAL A 141 -16.91 15.66 -17.70
C VAL A 141 -18.16 16.37 -18.27
N ASP A 142 -18.68 15.92 -19.40
CA ASP A 142 -19.88 16.42 -20.07
C ASP A 142 -21.20 15.91 -19.46
N GLU A 143 -21.16 14.84 -18.66
CA GLU A 143 -22.30 14.26 -17.93
C GLU A 143 -22.48 14.86 -16.52
N VAL A 144 -21.55 15.72 -16.07
CA VAL A 144 -21.54 16.22 -14.67
C VAL A 144 -22.78 17.03 -14.33
N ASP A 145 -23.27 17.87 -15.25
CA ASP A 145 -24.46 18.70 -15.01
C ASP A 145 -25.71 17.84 -14.83
N GLU A 146 -25.81 16.74 -15.60
CA GLU A 146 -26.87 15.75 -15.45
C GLU A 146 -26.75 15.00 -14.12
N ALA A 147 -25.52 14.62 -13.72
CA ALA A 147 -25.30 13.97 -12.44
C ALA A 147 -25.65 14.87 -11.26
N PHE A 148 -25.32 16.16 -11.31
CA PHE A 148 -25.72 17.13 -10.27
C PHE A 148 -27.23 17.29 -10.19
N GLY A 149 -27.92 17.41 -11.33
CA GLY A 149 -29.39 17.44 -11.38
C GLY A 149 -30.00 16.18 -10.77
N PHE A 150 -29.52 15.01 -11.20
CA PHE A 150 -29.99 13.73 -10.70
C PHE A 150 -29.80 13.58 -9.19
N ILE A 151 -28.63 13.97 -8.67
CA ILE A 151 -28.34 13.92 -7.23
C ILE A 151 -29.26 14.86 -6.45
N ALA A 152 -29.52 16.06 -6.97
CA ALA A 152 -30.41 17.03 -6.31
C ALA A 152 -31.88 16.60 -6.28
N ASP A 153 -32.32 15.83 -7.29
CA ASP A 153 -33.71 15.35 -7.41
C ASP A 153 -33.99 14.06 -6.61
N HIS A 154 -32.98 13.46 -5.98
CA HIS A 154 -33.10 12.20 -5.23
C HIS A 154 -32.58 12.34 -3.79
N ASP A 155 -33.03 11.46 -2.90
CA ASP A 155 -32.60 11.43 -1.50
C ASP A 155 -31.19 10.81 -1.35
N PHE A 156 -30.19 11.58 -1.76
CA PHE A 156 -28.78 11.29 -1.54
C PHE A 156 -28.14 12.33 -0.62
N ASP A 157 -27.27 11.86 0.27
CA ASP A 157 -26.43 12.72 1.08
C ASP A 157 -25.13 12.94 0.29
N PHE A 158 -25.12 14.01 -0.52
CA PHE A 158 -23.99 14.34 -1.38
C PHE A 158 -22.82 14.88 -0.54
N LYS A 159 -21.93 13.97 -0.14
CA LYS A 159 -20.85 14.25 0.81
C LYS A 159 -19.55 14.72 0.17
N GLY A 160 -19.30 14.37 -1.08
CA GLY A 160 -18.05 14.76 -1.73
C GLY A 160 -18.01 14.57 -3.22
N ILE A 161 -17.01 15.18 -3.86
CA ILE A 161 -16.70 15.01 -5.28
C ILE A 161 -15.20 14.80 -5.44
N PHE A 162 -14.81 13.94 -6.39
CA PHE A 162 -13.40 13.70 -6.64
C PHE A 162 -13.05 13.30 -8.05
N THR A 163 -11.79 13.57 -8.40
CA THR A 163 -11.09 12.88 -9.48
C THR A 163 -9.87 12.13 -8.97
N HIS A 164 -9.15 11.44 -9.86
CA HIS A 164 -7.90 10.74 -9.59
C HIS A 164 -6.97 10.96 -10.77
N PHE A 165 -5.77 11.45 -10.47
CA PHE A 165 -4.76 11.72 -11.49
C PHE A 165 -4.07 10.43 -11.95
N ALA A 166 -3.85 10.34 -13.26
CA ALA A 166 -3.18 9.22 -13.90
C ALA A 166 -1.65 9.34 -13.84
N THR A 167 -1.14 10.57 -13.92
CA THR A 167 0.28 10.87 -14.14
C THR A 167 0.81 11.96 -13.20
N ALA A 168 0.27 12.01 -11.97
CA ALA A 168 0.75 12.94 -10.93
C ALA A 168 2.15 12.60 -10.39
N ASP A 169 2.67 11.43 -10.76
CA ASP A 169 3.97 10.89 -10.40
C ASP A 169 4.99 11.00 -11.55
N GLU A 170 4.67 11.79 -12.59
CA GLU A 170 5.54 12.10 -13.72
C GLU A 170 5.92 13.58 -13.76
N LYS A 171 7.13 13.87 -14.24
CA LYS A 171 7.60 15.23 -14.46
C LYS A 171 6.90 15.87 -15.67
N ASP A 172 6.45 17.12 -15.53
CA ASP A 172 5.92 17.96 -16.61
C ASP A 172 4.78 17.31 -17.43
N SER A 173 3.89 16.56 -16.77
CA SER A 173 2.86 15.76 -17.46
C SER A 173 1.73 16.61 -18.07
N PRO A 174 1.53 16.62 -19.41
CA PRO A 174 0.42 17.36 -20.03
C PRO A 174 -0.95 16.81 -19.63
N LEU A 175 -1.06 15.49 -19.46
CA LEU A 175 -2.30 14.84 -19.02
C LEU A 175 -2.69 15.31 -17.62
N PHE A 176 -1.75 15.38 -16.69
CA PHE A 176 -2.01 15.91 -15.35
C PHE A 176 -2.61 17.32 -15.39
N ASN A 177 -2.01 18.23 -16.18
CA ASN A 177 -2.52 19.59 -16.34
C ASN A 177 -3.93 19.62 -16.96
N GLN A 178 -4.22 18.76 -17.94
CA GLN A 178 -5.57 18.61 -18.50
C GLN A 178 -6.57 18.13 -17.45
N GLN A 179 -6.20 17.14 -16.64
CA GLN A 179 -7.04 16.61 -15.56
C GLN A 179 -7.35 17.66 -14.50
N VAL A 180 -6.37 18.49 -14.13
CA VAL A 180 -6.54 19.61 -13.19
C VAL A 180 -7.50 20.65 -13.74
N ASN A 181 -7.29 21.10 -15.00
CA ASN A 181 -8.15 22.10 -15.63
C ASN A 181 -9.60 21.62 -15.79
N ALA A 182 -9.79 20.35 -16.16
CA ALA A 182 -11.12 19.75 -16.25
C ALA A 182 -11.81 19.73 -14.88
N MET A 183 -11.09 19.38 -13.81
CA MET A 183 -11.65 19.40 -12.46
C MET A 183 -12.00 20.83 -12.02
N ASN A 184 -11.13 21.82 -12.25
CA ASN A 184 -11.41 23.21 -11.89
C ASN A 184 -12.70 23.72 -12.56
N THR A 185 -12.87 23.43 -13.86
CA THR A 185 -14.10 23.78 -14.60
C THR A 185 -15.37 23.19 -13.96
N ILE A 186 -15.26 21.98 -13.40
CA ILE A 186 -16.38 21.33 -12.70
C ILE A 186 -16.63 21.97 -11.35
N LEU A 187 -15.56 22.29 -10.60
CA LEU A 187 -15.66 22.91 -9.28
C LEU A 187 -16.26 24.31 -9.34
N ASP A 188 -16.03 25.06 -10.43
CA ASP A 188 -16.67 26.36 -10.67
C ASP A 188 -18.21 26.27 -10.75
N LYS A 189 -18.75 25.08 -11.04
CA LYS A 189 -20.19 24.80 -11.05
C LYS A 189 -20.73 24.29 -9.71
N LEU A 190 -19.85 23.86 -8.81
CA LEU A 190 -20.24 23.30 -7.51
C LEU A 190 -20.58 24.43 -6.53
N ASN A 191 -21.87 24.74 -6.39
CA ASN A 191 -22.37 25.77 -5.48
C ASN A 191 -22.70 25.25 -4.07
N ASN A 192 -21.90 24.32 -3.53
CA ASN A 192 -22.13 23.77 -2.20
C ASN A 192 -20.83 23.56 -1.42
N SER A 193 -20.62 24.39 -0.41
CA SER A 193 -19.44 24.34 0.46
C SER A 193 -19.44 23.20 1.48
N THR A 194 -20.53 22.44 1.61
CA THR A 194 -20.57 21.24 2.48
C THR A 194 -20.07 19.99 1.77
N VAL A 195 -19.90 20.03 0.45
CA VAL A 195 -19.42 18.90 -0.36
C VAL A 195 -17.90 18.89 -0.31
N MET A 196 -17.32 17.83 0.25
CA MET A 196 -15.86 17.67 0.34
C MET A 196 -15.26 17.46 -1.06
N VAL A 197 -14.29 18.29 -1.42
CA VAL A 197 -13.50 18.16 -2.64
C VAL A 197 -12.17 17.50 -2.32
N HIS A 198 -11.87 16.38 -2.97
CA HIS A 198 -10.58 15.71 -2.80
C HIS A 198 -10.02 15.18 -4.12
N VAL A 199 -8.86 15.65 -4.58
CA VAL A 199 -8.30 15.24 -5.88
C VAL A 199 -6.98 14.48 -5.76
N SER A 200 -6.21 14.79 -4.72
CA SER A 200 -4.83 14.37 -4.59
C SER A 200 -4.67 12.95 -4.06
N ASN A 201 -3.87 12.15 -4.77
CA ASN A 201 -3.26 10.92 -4.25
C ASN A 201 -1.92 11.27 -3.57
N SER A 202 -1.15 10.26 -3.12
CA SER A 202 0.17 10.51 -2.51
C SER A 202 1.10 11.32 -3.41
N ALA A 203 1.18 11.03 -4.72
CA ALA A 203 2.05 11.75 -5.64
C ALA A 203 1.65 13.22 -5.78
N ALA A 204 0.36 13.50 -6.01
CA ALA A 204 -0.13 14.85 -6.11
C ALA A 204 0.04 15.64 -4.79
N ALA A 205 -0.17 15.00 -3.64
CA ALA A 205 0.04 15.63 -2.34
C ALA A 205 1.50 16.02 -2.08
N ILE A 206 2.47 15.26 -2.63
CA ILE A 206 3.90 15.55 -2.52
C ILE A 206 4.30 16.63 -3.54
N MET A 207 4.00 16.40 -4.82
CA MET A 207 4.54 17.19 -5.93
C MET A 207 3.75 18.47 -6.23
N HIS A 208 2.48 18.51 -5.82
CA HIS A 208 1.55 19.60 -6.12
C HIS A 208 0.77 20.04 -4.87
N PRO A 209 1.46 20.56 -3.83
CA PRO A 209 0.85 20.91 -2.54
C PRO A 209 -0.25 21.98 -2.63
N ASN A 210 -0.38 22.69 -3.76
CA ASN A 210 -1.48 23.62 -3.99
C ASN A 210 -2.81 22.94 -4.34
N LEU A 211 -2.82 21.62 -4.61
CA LEU A 211 -4.02 20.83 -4.97
C LEU A 211 -4.58 20.02 -3.79
N VAL A 212 -4.44 20.53 -2.59
CA VAL A 212 -4.90 19.86 -1.36
C VAL A 212 -6.43 19.83 -1.27
N CYS A 213 -7.12 20.89 -1.73
CA CYS A 213 -8.58 21.05 -1.61
C CYS A 213 -9.04 20.87 -0.15
N ASP A 214 -10.15 20.15 0.10
CA ASP A 214 -10.64 19.87 1.45
C ASP A 214 -10.04 18.61 2.06
N ALA A 215 -9.55 17.69 1.22
CA ALA A 215 -8.88 16.48 1.68
C ALA A 215 -7.92 15.85 0.65
N VAL A 216 -6.90 15.16 1.16
CA VAL A 216 -5.95 14.35 0.38
C VAL A 216 -6.10 12.87 0.68
N ARG A 217 -6.02 12.02 -0.35
CA ARG A 217 -6.10 10.56 -0.21
C ARG A 217 -4.72 9.94 -0.21
N ILE A 218 -4.18 9.68 0.98
CA ILE A 218 -2.82 9.15 1.13
C ILE A 218 -2.86 7.63 1.20
N GLY A 219 -2.23 6.99 0.20
CA GLY A 219 -2.11 5.54 0.09
C GLY A 219 -0.66 5.10 0.25
N ILE A 220 0.05 4.86 -0.85
CA ILE A 220 1.36 4.20 -0.85
C ILE A 220 2.39 4.85 0.07
N SER A 221 2.41 6.18 0.14
CA SER A 221 3.39 6.92 0.93
C SER A 221 3.08 6.89 2.43
N LEU A 222 1.87 6.52 2.84
CA LEU A 222 1.57 6.20 4.24
C LEU A 222 2.49 5.06 4.73
N TYR A 223 2.79 4.11 3.85
CA TYR A 223 3.61 2.93 4.12
C TYR A 223 5.12 3.16 3.89
N GLY A 224 5.51 4.41 3.62
CA GLY A 224 6.91 4.77 3.43
C GLY A 224 7.47 4.42 2.07
N ILE A 225 6.60 4.30 1.06
CA ILE A 225 6.97 3.91 -0.30
C ILE A 225 6.71 5.11 -1.23
N ALA A 226 7.71 5.47 -2.02
CA ALA A 226 7.59 6.53 -3.01
C ALA A 226 6.62 6.11 -4.13
N PRO A 227 5.74 7.01 -4.62
CA PRO A 227 4.81 6.68 -5.70
C PRO A 227 5.48 6.31 -7.02
N SER A 228 6.63 6.92 -7.32
CA SER A 228 7.47 6.63 -8.48
C SER A 228 8.93 7.01 -8.17
N PRO A 229 9.91 6.57 -8.98
CA PRO A 229 11.29 7.02 -8.85
C PRO A 229 11.43 8.55 -8.90
N TYR A 230 10.70 9.21 -9.81
CA TYR A 230 10.69 10.68 -9.93
C TYR A 230 10.25 11.36 -8.63
N VAL A 231 9.14 10.92 -8.04
CA VAL A 231 8.66 11.50 -6.77
C VAL A 231 9.67 11.23 -5.64
N GLY A 232 10.28 10.05 -5.62
CA GLY A 232 11.30 9.70 -4.62
C GLY A 232 12.57 10.55 -4.71
N GLU A 233 12.96 10.97 -5.91
CA GLU A 233 14.13 11.83 -6.14
C GLU A 233 13.86 13.31 -5.81
N GLU A 234 12.64 13.79 -6.03
CA GLU A 234 12.30 15.22 -5.90
C GLU A 234 11.64 15.59 -4.55
N MET A 235 11.16 14.62 -3.77
CA MET A 235 10.49 14.92 -2.49
C MET A 235 11.44 15.55 -1.46
N ASP A 236 10.94 16.54 -0.72
CA ASP A 236 11.67 17.28 0.33
C ASP A 236 11.66 16.56 1.70
N PHE A 237 11.08 15.36 1.76
CA PHE A 237 10.94 14.56 2.96
C PHE A 237 11.35 13.11 2.70
N ASN A 238 12.04 12.52 3.67
CA ASN A 238 12.41 11.11 3.60
C ASN A 238 11.31 10.24 4.20
N LEU A 239 10.53 9.60 3.34
CA LEU A 239 9.56 8.59 3.73
C LEU A 239 10.23 7.48 4.55
N GLN A 240 9.57 7.04 5.62
CA GLN A 240 10.06 5.99 6.48
C GLN A 240 9.41 4.65 6.08
N PRO A 241 10.17 3.69 5.50
CA PRO A 241 9.62 2.41 5.10
C PRO A 241 9.03 1.66 6.29
N ALA A 242 7.77 1.23 6.17
CA ALA A 242 7.07 0.55 7.25
C ALA A 242 7.30 -0.97 7.25
N LEU A 243 7.62 -1.58 6.11
CA LEU A 243 7.76 -3.02 5.97
C LEU A 243 9.21 -3.48 5.90
N SER A 244 9.53 -4.51 6.69
CA SER A 244 10.75 -5.32 6.61
C SER A 244 10.36 -6.79 6.43
N LEU A 245 11.07 -7.53 5.58
CA LEU A 245 10.87 -8.96 5.36
C LEU A 245 12.13 -9.72 5.78
N GLU A 246 12.01 -10.60 6.76
CA GLU A 246 13.14 -11.29 7.37
C GLU A 246 12.87 -12.80 7.56
N THR A 247 13.96 -13.57 7.63
CA THR A 247 13.95 -15.01 7.91
C THR A 247 15.29 -15.46 8.52
N GLU A 248 15.46 -16.77 8.69
CA GLU A 248 16.69 -17.39 9.21
C GLU A 248 17.13 -18.56 8.34
N MET A 249 18.43 -18.85 8.35
CA MET A 249 18.98 -20.03 7.69
C MET A 249 18.51 -21.31 8.38
N ILE A 250 17.90 -22.23 7.65
CA ILE A 250 17.45 -23.53 8.19
C ILE A 250 18.40 -24.67 7.88
N HIS A 251 19.30 -24.49 6.92
CA HIS A 251 20.28 -25.49 6.52
C HIS A 251 21.46 -24.82 5.82
N VAL A 252 22.68 -25.26 6.12
CA VAL A 252 23.91 -24.73 5.53
C VAL A 252 24.81 -25.89 5.13
N LYS A 253 25.23 -25.93 3.86
CA LYS A 253 26.07 -26.99 3.32
C LYS A 253 27.14 -26.44 2.37
N LYS A 254 28.21 -27.19 2.18
CA LYS A 254 29.20 -26.92 1.13
C LYS A 254 28.77 -27.61 -0.15
N LEU A 255 28.77 -26.87 -1.25
CA LEU A 255 28.56 -27.37 -2.61
C LEU A 255 29.92 -27.40 -3.31
N LYS A 256 30.27 -28.53 -3.90
CA LYS A 256 31.56 -28.67 -4.60
C LYS A 256 31.49 -28.08 -6.00
N ALA A 257 32.64 -27.67 -6.53
CA ALA A 257 32.75 -27.26 -7.92
C ALA A 257 32.12 -28.31 -8.87
N GLY A 258 31.22 -27.86 -9.73
CA GLY A 258 30.48 -28.69 -10.68
C GLY A 258 29.22 -29.36 -10.12
N GLU A 259 28.89 -29.23 -8.83
CA GLU A 259 27.58 -29.67 -8.35
C GLU A 259 26.50 -28.64 -8.71
N ALA A 260 25.28 -29.11 -8.98
CA ALA A 260 24.15 -28.26 -9.34
C ALA A 260 23.06 -28.29 -8.27
N LEU A 261 22.22 -27.26 -8.21
CA LEU A 261 21.13 -27.15 -7.24
C LEU A 261 19.80 -26.68 -7.85
N SER A 262 18.73 -26.94 -7.08
CA SER A 262 17.34 -26.61 -7.39
C SER A 262 16.78 -27.27 -8.66
N TYR A 263 15.51 -26.97 -8.95
CA TYR A 263 14.78 -27.51 -10.08
C TYR A 263 15.46 -27.18 -11.42
N GLY A 264 15.58 -28.18 -12.28
CA GLY A 264 16.21 -28.05 -13.59
C GLY A 264 17.72 -27.84 -13.54
N ALA A 265 18.35 -27.92 -12.37
CA ALA A 265 19.80 -27.78 -12.20
C ALA A 265 20.37 -26.51 -12.87
N THR A 266 19.61 -25.41 -12.81
CA THR A 266 19.94 -24.16 -13.54
C THR A 266 21.13 -23.41 -12.96
N TYR A 267 21.54 -23.76 -11.75
CA TYR A 267 22.72 -23.21 -11.11
C TYR A 267 23.72 -24.35 -10.89
N ARG A 268 24.98 -24.09 -11.25
CA ARG A 268 26.10 -25.00 -11.08
C ARG A 268 27.25 -24.23 -10.46
N ALA A 269 27.79 -24.76 -9.37
CA ALA A 269 28.90 -24.15 -8.66
C ALA A 269 30.15 -24.13 -9.56
N GLU A 270 30.76 -22.97 -9.77
CA GLU A 270 32.02 -22.86 -10.50
C GLU A 270 33.22 -23.24 -9.63
N GLN A 271 33.08 -23.04 -8.32
CA GLN A 271 34.06 -23.37 -7.30
C GLN A 271 33.37 -23.91 -6.06
N ASP A 272 34.15 -24.48 -5.15
CA ASP A 272 33.66 -24.85 -3.82
C ASP A 272 33.05 -23.65 -3.10
N GLU A 273 31.78 -23.74 -2.71
CA GLU A 273 31.05 -22.62 -2.11
C GLU A 273 30.08 -23.05 -1.02
N TRP A 274 29.73 -22.13 -0.13
CA TRP A 274 28.75 -22.36 0.92
C TRP A 274 27.36 -21.95 0.45
N ILE A 275 26.38 -22.83 0.64
CA ILE A 275 24.98 -22.58 0.28
C ILE A 275 24.14 -22.70 1.55
N ALA A 276 23.30 -21.70 1.79
CA ALA A 276 22.26 -21.77 2.80
C ALA A 276 20.87 -21.89 2.14
N THR A 277 19.98 -22.60 2.83
CA THR A 277 18.55 -22.66 2.50
C THR A 277 17.77 -21.81 3.48
N ILE A 278 16.84 -21.00 2.96
CA ILE A 278 15.92 -20.16 3.74
C ILE A 278 14.46 -20.56 3.48
N PRO A 279 13.59 -20.56 4.50
CA PRO A 279 12.22 -21.09 4.44
C PRO A 279 11.22 -20.06 3.91
N ILE A 280 11.47 -19.52 2.71
CA ILE A 280 10.54 -18.66 1.98
C ILE A 280 10.58 -18.98 0.49
N GLY A 281 9.40 -19.07 -0.15
CA GLY A 281 9.28 -19.37 -1.57
C GLY A 281 8.10 -18.65 -2.24
N TYR A 282 7.79 -19.01 -3.48
CA TYR A 282 6.81 -18.26 -4.27
C TYR A 282 5.38 -18.31 -3.70
N ALA A 283 5.03 -19.32 -2.90
CA ALA A 283 3.73 -19.37 -2.22
C ALA A 283 3.64 -18.40 -1.03
N ASP A 284 4.75 -17.77 -0.65
CA ASP A 284 4.84 -16.72 0.36
C ASP A 284 4.87 -15.31 -0.25
N GLY A 285 4.96 -15.20 -1.58
CA GLY A 285 5.18 -13.94 -2.31
C GLY A 285 6.63 -13.74 -2.79
N MET A 286 7.55 -14.66 -2.50
CA MET A 286 8.91 -14.65 -3.06
C MET A 286 8.91 -15.18 -4.50
N LEU A 287 8.42 -14.36 -5.43
CA LEU A 287 8.16 -14.79 -6.81
C LEU A 287 9.42 -15.26 -7.54
N ARG A 288 9.24 -16.20 -8.48
CA ARG A 288 10.37 -16.81 -9.22
C ARG A 288 11.21 -15.83 -10.02
N GLY A 289 10.66 -14.68 -10.40
CA GLY A 289 11.41 -13.61 -11.09
C GLY A 289 12.50 -12.97 -10.24
N LEU A 290 12.46 -13.15 -8.91
CA LEU A 290 13.49 -12.70 -7.98
C LEU A 290 14.74 -13.61 -7.95
N GLN A 291 14.85 -14.58 -8.86
CA GLN A 291 16.07 -15.37 -8.99
C GLN A 291 17.28 -14.44 -9.27
N GLY A 292 18.36 -14.62 -8.50
CA GLY A 292 19.53 -13.74 -8.57
C GLY A 292 19.32 -12.35 -7.96
N GLN A 293 18.25 -12.12 -7.21
CA GLN A 293 18.14 -10.97 -6.31
C GLN A 293 19.06 -11.15 -5.11
N ASP A 294 19.60 -10.06 -4.57
CA ASP A 294 20.38 -10.10 -3.34
C ASP A 294 19.49 -10.03 -2.10
N VAL A 295 19.93 -10.71 -1.06
CA VAL A 295 19.47 -10.57 0.33
C VAL A 295 20.65 -10.15 1.21
N LEU A 296 20.42 -9.75 2.47
CA LEU A 296 21.51 -9.42 3.40
C LEU A 296 21.71 -10.55 4.41
N VAL A 297 22.99 -10.87 4.63
CA VAL A 297 23.46 -11.72 5.71
C VAL A 297 24.67 -11.06 6.36
N LYS A 298 24.64 -10.80 7.67
CA LYS A 298 25.66 -10.03 8.40
C LYS A 298 26.04 -8.69 7.72
N GLY A 299 25.07 -8.00 7.13
CA GLY A 299 25.28 -6.73 6.45
C GLY A 299 26.01 -6.86 5.10
N GLN A 300 26.09 -8.06 4.54
CA GLN A 300 26.68 -8.35 3.23
C GLN A 300 25.57 -8.76 2.26
N ARG A 301 25.60 -8.22 1.04
CA ARG A 301 24.70 -8.64 -0.05
C ARG A 301 25.12 -10.03 -0.55
N VAL A 302 24.19 -10.97 -0.52
CA VAL A 302 24.39 -12.34 -1.00
C VAL A 302 23.29 -12.74 -1.98
N PRO A 303 23.63 -13.34 -3.13
CA PRO A 303 22.64 -13.61 -4.17
C PRO A 303 21.83 -14.86 -3.89
N ILE A 304 20.56 -14.83 -4.30
CA ILE A 304 19.71 -16.02 -4.42
C ILE A 304 20.16 -16.84 -5.62
N VAL A 305 20.44 -18.11 -5.40
CA VAL A 305 20.98 -19.03 -6.42
C VAL A 305 20.05 -20.20 -6.68
N GLY A 306 20.02 -20.62 -7.95
CA GLY A 306 19.05 -21.60 -8.45
C GLY A 306 17.62 -21.09 -8.47
N ARG A 307 16.69 -21.97 -8.88
CA ARG A 307 15.27 -21.61 -8.91
C ARG A 307 14.71 -21.48 -7.49
N ILE A 308 13.89 -20.46 -7.27
CA ILE A 308 13.05 -20.33 -6.08
C ILE A 308 11.97 -21.42 -6.11
N CYS A 309 11.83 -22.17 -5.01
CA CYS A 309 10.84 -23.23 -4.85
C CYS A 309 9.55 -22.67 -4.22
N MET A 310 8.57 -23.55 -3.97
CA MET A 310 7.28 -23.13 -3.40
C MET A 310 7.42 -22.50 -2.02
N ASP A 311 8.27 -23.08 -1.16
CA ASP A 311 8.36 -22.74 0.27
C ASP A 311 9.78 -22.39 0.75
N GLN A 312 10.76 -22.45 -0.15
CA GLN A 312 12.17 -22.26 0.19
C GLN A 312 13.00 -21.81 -1.01
N CYS A 313 14.12 -21.16 -0.76
CA CYS A 313 15.14 -20.85 -1.76
C CYS A 313 16.55 -20.93 -1.17
N MET A 314 17.56 -20.85 -2.03
CA MET A 314 18.96 -20.99 -1.66
C MET A 314 19.70 -19.68 -1.90
N ILE A 315 20.67 -19.40 -1.04
CA ILE A 315 21.55 -18.23 -1.13
C ILE A 315 23.00 -18.68 -1.06
N ARG A 316 23.87 -17.97 -1.78
CA ARG A 316 25.31 -18.26 -1.82
C ARG A 316 26.05 -17.44 -0.76
N LEU A 317 26.78 -18.11 0.12
CA LEU A 317 27.54 -17.50 1.21
C LEU A 317 29.04 -17.45 0.89
N ALA A 318 29.72 -16.43 1.41
CA ALA A 318 31.18 -16.34 1.33
C ALA A 318 31.89 -17.33 2.26
N GLU A 319 31.28 -17.66 3.39
CA GLU A 319 31.82 -18.57 4.41
C GLU A 319 30.71 -19.43 5.03
N ARG A 320 31.10 -20.42 5.86
CA ARG A 320 30.13 -21.22 6.60
C ARG A 320 29.53 -20.38 7.73
N LEU A 321 28.21 -20.26 7.72
CA LEU A 321 27.44 -19.63 8.80
C LEU A 321 26.59 -20.67 9.54
N PRO A 322 26.20 -20.41 10.80
CA PRO A 322 25.36 -21.33 11.57
C PRO A 322 23.90 -21.33 11.09
N ILE A 323 23.20 -22.44 11.33
CA ILE A 323 21.73 -22.47 11.26
C ILE A 323 21.18 -21.47 12.29
N GLY A 324 20.11 -20.76 11.93
CA GLY A 324 19.53 -19.67 12.73
C GLY A 324 20.15 -18.29 12.43
N GLU A 325 21.19 -18.21 11.59
CA GLU A 325 21.73 -16.92 11.15
C GLU A 325 20.66 -16.14 10.37
N LYS A 326 20.60 -14.82 10.62
CA LYS A 326 19.50 -13.98 10.15
C LYS A 326 19.73 -13.48 8.74
N VAL A 327 18.64 -13.48 7.97
CA VAL A 327 18.62 -13.09 6.57
C VAL A 327 17.57 -12.02 6.37
N GLN A 328 17.99 -10.85 5.88
CA GLN A 328 17.11 -9.74 5.54
C GLN A 328 16.80 -9.76 4.05
N LEU A 329 15.53 -9.91 3.69
CA LEU A 329 15.08 -9.95 2.29
C LEU A 329 14.73 -8.56 1.74
N ILE A 330 14.01 -7.77 2.55
CA ILE A 330 13.69 -6.35 2.31
C ILE A 330 13.90 -5.65 3.65
N GLY A 331 14.65 -4.55 3.70
CA GLY A 331 14.99 -3.88 4.95
C GLY A 331 16.49 -3.67 5.11
N ARG A 332 16.95 -3.37 6.32
CA ARG A 332 18.33 -2.96 6.62
C ARG A 332 19.02 -3.97 7.52
N GLN A 333 20.31 -4.22 7.25
CA GLN A 333 21.20 -4.98 8.13
C GLN A 333 22.57 -4.28 8.14
N GLY A 334 22.94 -3.69 9.29
CA GLY A 334 24.10 -2.81 9.38
C GLY A 334 23.99 -1.60 8.44
N ASP A 335 25.04 -1.34 7.67
CA ASP A 335 25.10 -0.22 6.72
C ASP A 335 24.44 -0.52 5.37
N GLN A 336 24.06 -1.78 5.12
CA GLN A 336 23.40 -2.20 3.88
C GLN A 336 21.89 -2.26 4.02
N GLN A 337 21.20 -2.04 2.90
CA GLN A 337 19.74 -2.07 2.82
C GLN A 337 19.31 -2.68 1.49
N ILE A 338 18.27 -3.50 1.50
CA ILE A 338 17.52 -3.92 0.30
C ILE A 338 16.22 -3.12 0.27
N LEU A 339 16.05 -2.28 -0.75
CA LEU A 339 14.83 -1.51 -0.95
C LEU A 339 13.75 -2.36 -1.62
N ILE A 340 12.48 -2.04 -1.33
CA ILE A 340 11.35 -2.69 -2.00
C ILE A 340 11.35 -2.41 -3.50
N ASP A 341 11.86 -1.24 -3.91
CA ASP A 341 12.08 -0.82 -5.29
C ASP A 341 13.05 -1.74 -6.05
N GLU A 342 14.02 -2.35 -5.37
CA GLU A 342 14.93 -3.32 -6.01
C GLU A 342 14.16 -4.56 -6.46
N TRP A 343 13.23 -5.04 -5.63
CA TRP A 343 12.37 -6.17 -5.97
C TRP A 343 11.38 -5.82 -7.08
N ALA A 344 10.76 -4.64 -7.00
CA ALA A 344 9.86 -4.14 -8.04
C ALA A 344 10.58 -4.07 -9.39
N LYS A 345 11.78 -3.47 -9.44
CA LYS A 345 12.61 -3.39 -10.64
C LYS A 345 13.00 -4.77 -11.17
N LYS A 346 13.35 -5.71 -10.29
CA LYS A 346 13.72 -7.08 -10.68
C LYS A 346 12.54 -7.85 -11.29
N LEU A 347 11.32 -7.56 -10.82
CA LEU A 347 10.07 -8.19 -11.25
C LEU A 347 9.36 -7.46 -12.41
N ASP A 348 9.93 -6.35 -12.89
CA ASP A 348 9.31 -5.48 -13.91
C ASP A 348 7.90 -5.01 -13.49
N THR A 349 7.80 -4.53 -12.25
CA THR A 349 6.57 -4.03 -11.64
C THR A 349 6.86 -2.76 -10.83
N ILE A 350 5.84 -2.26 -10.13
CA ILE A 350 5.90 -1.12 -9.23
C ILE A 350 6.00 -1.57 -7.75
N PRO A 351 6.58 -0.73 -6.86
CA PRO A 351 6.69 -1.02 -5.42
C PRO A 351 5.38 -1.39 -4.71
N TYR A 352 4.24 -0.95 -5.24
CA TYR A 352 2.90 -1.22 -4.71
C TYR A 352 2.56 -2.71 -4.69
N GLU A 353 3.01 -3.47 -5.68
CA GLU A 353 2.66 -4.89 -5.80
C GLU A 353 3.41 -5.76 -4.79
N ILE A 354 4.65 -5.39 -4.45
CA ILE A 354 5.54 -6.21 -3.61
C ILE A 354 4.94 -6.56 -2.24
N PRO A 355 4.41 -5.62 -1.43
CA PRO A 355 3.82 -5.99 -0.15
C PRO A 355 2.47 -6.69 -0.32
N CYS A 356 1.74 -6.41 -1.41
CA CYS A 356 0.44 -7.02 -1.70
C CYS A 356 0.54 -8.51 -2.08
N VAL A 357 1.64 -8.93 -2.71
CA VAL A 357 1.84 -10.35 -3.08
C VAL A 357 2.31 -11.21 -1.91
N LEU A 358 2.71 -10.62 -0.77
CA LEU A 358 3.07 -11.35 0.43
C LEU A 358 1.83 -12.01 1.02
N THR A 359 1.76 -13.34 0.95
CA THR A 359 0.55 -14.08 1.33
C THR A 359 0.36 -14.14 2.85
N LYS A 360 -0.82 -14.57 3.31
CA LYS A 360 -1.12 -14.78 4.73
C LYS A 360 -0.22 -15.83 5.41
N ARG A 361 0.55 -16.62 4.64
CA ARG A 361 1.55 -17.56 5.18
C ARG A 361 2.75 -16.85 5.82
N VAL A 362 3.00 -15.60 5.44
CA VAL A 362 4.01 -14.74 6.07
C VAL A 362 3.33 -13.94 7.19
N PRO A 363 3.55 -14.28 8.47
CA PRO A 363 2.94 -13.54 9.56
C PRO A 363 3.46 -12.10 9.57
N ARG A 364 2.55 -11.17 9.87
CA ARG A 364 2.90 -9.76 10.15
C ARG A 364 3.15 -9.62 11.66
N ILE A 365 4.26 -9.00 12.01
CA ILE A 365 4.63 -8.65 13.38
C ILE A 365 4.68 -7.13 13.47
N TYR A 366 3.88 -6.55 14.36
CA TYR A 366 3.73 -5.10 14.48
C TYR A 366 4.60 -4.58 15.61
N LEU A 367 5.33 -3.50 15.35
CA LEU A 367 6.19 -2.85 16.35
C LEU A 367 5.76 -1.41 16.58
N ARG A 368 5.74 -1.00 17.86
CA ARG A 368 5.49 0.39 18.29
C ARG A 368 6.73 0.94 19.01
N GLY A 369 7.19 2.14 18.65
CA GLY A 369 8.15 2.98 19.39
C GLY A 369 9.39 2.26 19.93
N ALA A 370 9.35 1.88 21.21
CA ALA A 370 10.47 1.28 21.95
C ALA A 370 10.89 -0.12 21.43
N GLU A 371 9.95 -0.89 20.88
CA GLU A 371 10.23 -2.24 20.38
C GLU A 371 11.07 -2.21 19.09
N PHE A 372 11.00 -1.13 18.32
CA PHE A 372 11.81 -0.95 17.11
C PHE A 372 13.29 -0.68 17.44
N SER A 373 13.56 0.11 18.50
CA SER A 373 14.92 0.35 18.99
C SER A 373 15.56 -0.87 19.67
N ASP A 374 14.78 -1.88 20.04
CA ASP A 374 15.26 -3.10 20.69
C ASP A 374 15.37 -4.31 19.76
N LEU A 375 15.05 -4.15 18.47
CA LEU A 375 15.49 -5.10 17.46
C LEU A 375 17.03 -5.10 17.40
N SER A 376 17.64 -6.23 17.73
CA SER A 376 19.09 -6.44 17.71
C SER A 376 19.74 -6.31 16.32
N PHE A 377 19.00 -5.89 15.28
CA PHE A 377 19.45 -5.85 13.87
C PHE A 377 19.73 -4.43 13.35
N GLN A 378 19.34 -3.40 14.11
CA GLN A 378 19.64 -2.00 13.81
C GLN A 378 20.63 -1.35 14.79
N LYS A 379 20.98 -2.03 15.89
CA LYS A 379 22.08 -1.57 16.74
C LYS A 379 23.38 -1.79 15.97
N SER A 380 24.13 -0.72 15.73
CA SER A 380 25.52 -0.85 15.25
C SER A 380 26.24 -1.81 16.18
N ASP A 381 26.96 -2.79 15.62
CA ASP A 381 27.86 -3.61 16.42
C ASP A 381 28.82 -2.64 17.11
N LYS A 382 28.61 -2.45 18.42
CA LYS A 382 29.60 -1.75 19.23
C LYS A 382 30.85 -2.59 19.17
N MET A 383 31.82 -2.18 18.36
CA MET A 383 33.21 -2.58 18.51
C MET A 383 33.62 -2.21 19.94
N LEU A 384 33.56 -3.18 20.84
CA LEU A 384 34.31 -3.13 22.08
C LEU A 384 35.78 -3.27 21.68
N ARG A 385 36.57 -2.25 22.04
CA ARG A 385 38.04 -2.35 22.03
C ARG A 385 38.50 -3.44 22.98
#